data_AF-A0A964LDG7-F1
#
_entry.id   AF-A0A964LDG7-F1
#
_cell.length_a   1.000
_cell.length_b   1.000
_cell.length_c   1.000
_cell.angle_alpha   90.00
_cell.angle_beta   90.00
_cell.angle_gamma   90.00
#
_symmetry.space_group_name_H-M   'P 1'
#
loop_
_entity.id
_entity.type
_entity.pdbx_description
1 polymer ?
#
loop_
_entity_poly.entity_id
_entity_poly.type
_entity_poly.pdbx_seq_one_letter_code
_entity_poly.pdbx_strand_id
1 'polypeptide(L)'
;MSYDTSVQTELSDLLAGYLEKQADAQAAGIANFDGEVLPYEVGPVQPLDPKLAWDEALAVLPFYTKTSPQRRQAPPHWSQLVAGHESIVAIAFSAGNFPQLMRNFQTILMHPNLAEMRPTAGHPASVADLLPWAEEVARKKKFPEMLLALGALRLARHFDEGAKFIQSQDADIPADWRNGWENEKAALLWHQGRAEEARKIWDTLAATVPVLFNRGMAALFAGDRAAAKQHLSAAVTKLPTTSAWHHLGRLYLTLADLGRA
;
A
#
# COMPACT_ATOMS: atom_id res chain seq x y z
N MET A 1 41.58 -25.41 5.31
CA MET A 1 40.64 -24.72 4.39
C MET A 1 39.63 -25.76 3.96
N SER A 2 38.48 -25.84 4.62
CA SER A 2 37.39 -26.75 4.23
C SER A 2 36.42 -25.97 3.37
N TYR A 3 36.18 -26.46 2.15
CA TYR A 3 35.17 -25.94 1.25
C TYR A 3 33.81 -26.43 1.74
N ASP A 4 32.95 -25.49 2.10
CA ASP A 4 31.55 -25.73 2.44
C ASP A 4 30.82 -26.06 1.13
N THR A 5 30.50 -27.33 0.92
CA THR A 5 29.68 -27.79 -0.20
C THR A 5 28.25 -27.34 0.03
N SER A 6 27.73 -26.47 -0.84
CA SER A 6 26.31 -26.09 -0.85
C SER A 6 25.46 -27.33 -1.09
N VAL A 7 24.74 -27.77 -0.06
CA VAL A 7 23.75 -28.85 -0.17
C VAL A 7 22.64 -28.35 -1.08
N GLN A 8 22.56 -28.93 -2.27
CA GLN A 8 21.49 -28.67 -3.22
C GLN A 8 20.17 -29.13 -2.59
N THR A 9 19.21 -28.21 -2.44
CA THR A 9 17.89 -28.51 -1.90
C THR A 9 17.19 -29.52 -2.80
N GLU A 10 16.73 -30.63 -2.23
CA GLU A 10 16.06 -31.69 -2.97
C GLU A 10 14.77 -31.16 -3.61
N LEU A 11 14.44 -31.67 -4.80
CA LEU A 11 13.26 -31.24 -5.56
C LEU A 11 11.97 -31.43 -4.76
N SER A 12 11.91 -32.49 -3.93
CA SER A 12 10.79 -32.77 -3.04
C SER A 12 10.56 -31.65 -2.02
N ASP A 13 11.63 -31.07 -1.48
CA ASP A 13 11.54 -30.02 -0.46
C ASP A 13 11.11 -28.69 -1.09
N LEU A 14 11.60 -28.42 -2.31
CA LEU A 14 11.13 -27.28 -3.09
C LEU A 14 9.64 -27.42 -3.45
N LEU A 15 9.19 -28.62 -3.84
CA LEU A 15 7.80 -28.88 -4.17
C LEU A 15 6.89 -28.79 -2.94
N ALA A 16 7.32 -29.35 -1.80
CA ALA A 16 6.62 -29.26 -0.53
C ALA A 16 6.49 -27.81 -0.07
N GLY A 17 7.59 -27.04 -0.12
CA GLY A 17 7.57 -25.61 0.21
C GLY A 17 6.73 -24.78 -0.77
N TYR A 18 6.66 -25.17 -2.05
CA TYR A 18 5.77 -24.54 -3.01
C TYR A 18 4.29 -24.83 -2.70
N LEU A 19 3.95 -26.09 -2.41
CA LEU A 19 2.58 -26.49 -2.06
C LEU A 19 2.11 -25.85 -0.76
N GLU A 20 2.98 -25.76 0.24
CA GLU A 20 2.69 -25.05 1.49
C GLU A 20 2.45 -23.55 1.23
N LYS A 21 3.29 -22.91 0.42
CA LYS A 21 3.09 -21.51 0.00
C LYS A 21 1.79 -21.29 -0.78
N GLN A 22 1.38 -22.25 -1.61
CA GLN A 22 0.12 -22.21 -2.35
C GLN A 22 -1.08 -22.40 -1.43
N ALA A 23 -1.05 -23.42 -0.57
CA ALA A 23 -2.08 -23.63 0.45
C ALA A 23 -2.22 -22.39 1.33
N ASP A 24 -1.10 -21.73 1.66
CA ASP A 24 -1.12 -20.51 2.45
C ASP A 24 -1.74 -19.32 1.71
N ALA A 25 -1.43 -19.16 0.42
CA ALA A 25 -2.03 -18.14 -0.42
C ALA A 25 -3.53 -18.38 -0.61
N GLN A 26 -3.95 -19.63 -0.78
CA GLN A 26 -5.36 -20.01 -0.90
C GLN A 26 -6.13 -19.75 0.40
N ALA A 27 -5.59 -20.16 1.55
CA ALA A 27 -6.18 -19.88 2.85
C ALA A 27 -6.25 -18.37 3.18
N ALA A 28 -5.37 -17.56 2.57
CA ALA A 28 -5.41 -16.11 2.67
C ALA A 28 -6.38 -15.43 1.67
N GLY A 29 -7.02 -16.20 0.76
CA GLY A 29 -7.91 -15.67 -0.28
C GLY A 29 -7.19 -15.04 -1.48
N ILE A 30 -5.90 -15.33 -1.66
CA ILE A 30 -5.02 -14.70 -2.66
C ILE A 30 -4.94 -15.54 -3.94
N ALA A 31 -5.07 -16.87 -3.82
CA ALA A 31 -5.02 -17.79 -4.95
C ALA A 31 -6.43 -18.00 -5.52
N ASN A 32 -6.77 -17.29 -6.59
CA ASN A 32 -7.85 -17.67 -7.51
C ASN A 32 -7.52 -17.14 -8.91
N PHE A 33 -7.04 -18.03 -9.77
CA PHE A 33 -7.12 -17.90 -11.22
C PHE A 33 -7.87 -19.13 -11.72
N ASP A 34 -9.20 -19.09 -11.61
CA ASP A 34 -10.10 -20.16 -12.08
C ASP A 34 -11.03 -19.60 -13.15
N GLY A 35 -10.43 -19.06 -14.21
CA GLY A 35 -11.14 -18.50 -15.35
C GLY A 35 -10.47 -18.90 -16.65
N GLU A 36 -11.24 -19.47 -17.58
CA GLU A 36 -10.81 -19.74 -18.95
C GLU A 36 -10.28 -18.45 -19.58
N VAL A 37 -8.96 -18.39 -19.84
CA VAL A 37 -8.28 -17.21 -20.37
C VAL A 37 -8.63 -17.07 -21.84
N LEU A 38 -9.56 -16.16 -22.16
CA LEU A 38 -9.69 -15.61 -23.51
C LEU A 38 -8.53 -14.61 -23.71
N PRO A 39 -7.60 -14.83 -24.66
CA PRO A 39 -6.49 -13.92 -24.89
C PRO A 39 -7.01 -12.66 -25.57
N TYR A 40 -7.22 -11.59 -24.78
CA TYR A 40 -7.45 -10.24 -25.29
C TYR A 40 -6.16 -9.41 -25.15
N GLU A 41 -5.90 -8.56 -26.14
CA GLU A 41 -4.59 -7.93 -26.45
C GLU A 41 -3.74 -7.52 -25.24
N VAL A 42 -2.55 -8.13 -25.16
CA VAL A 42 -1.55 -7.92 -24.13
C VAL A 42 -0.72 -6.68 -24.48
N GLY A 43 -1.14 -5.51 -24.02
CA GLY A 43 -0.15 -4.51 -23.64
C GLY A 43 0.72 -5.09 -22.51
N PRO A 44 2.02 -4.77 -22.40
CA PRO A 44 2.89 -5.32 -21.35
C PRO A 44 2.54 -4.71 -19.99
N VAL A 45 1.38 -5.06 -19.44
CA VAL A 45 1.05 -4.81 -18.05
C VAL A 45 1.86 -5.84 -17.27
N GLN A 46 2.94 -5.40 -16.65
CA GLN A 46 3.74 -6.25 -15.76
C GLN A 46 2.79 -6.82 -14.69
N PRO A 47 2.53 -8.14 -14.68
CA PRO A 47 1.60 -8.73 -13.74
C PRO A 47 2.14 -8.50 -12.33
N LEU A 48 1.26 -8.05 -11.44
CA LEU A 48 1.57 -7.86 -10.04
C LEU A 48 1.30 -9.16 -9.29
N ASP A 49 2.26 -9.60 -8.48
CA ASP A 49 2.07 -10.73 -7.55
C ASP A 49 1.12 -10.27 -6.42
N PRO A 50 -0.11 -10.83 -6.33
CA PRO A 50 -1.07 -10.42 -5.31
C PRO A 50 -0.62 -10.77 -3.90
N LYS A 51 0.20 -11.81 -3.71
CA LYS A 51 0.73 -12.18 -2.39
C LYS A 51 1.72 -11.15 -1.91
N LEU A 52 2.69 -10.81 -2.75
CA LEU A 52 3.66 -9.77 -2.43
C LEU A 52 2.97 -8.42 -2.18
N ALA A 53 1.98 -8.06 -3.00
CA ALA A 53 1.18 -6.86 -2.79
C ALA A 53 0.46 -6.87 -1.44
N TRP A 54 -0.06 -8.03 -1.02
CA TRP A 54 -0.71 -8.18 0.29
C TRP A 54 0.27 -7.99 1.44
N ASP A 55 1.43 -8.64 1.38
CA ASP A 55 2.45 -8.54 2.43
C ASP A 55 2.92 -7.08 2.60
N GLU A 56 3.14 -6.37 1.49
CA GLU A 56 3.52 -4.95 1.52
C GLU A 56 2.37 -4.03 1.96
N ALA A 57 1.12 -4.40 1.69
CA ALA A 57 -0.07 -3.70 2.18
C ALA A 57 -0.26 -3.80 3.70
N LEU A 58 0.32 -4.83 4.32
CA LEU A 58 0.34 -5.02 5.78
C LEU A 58 1.54 -4.35 6.46
N ALA A 59 2.57 -3.95 5.70
CA ALA A 59 3.85 -3.49 6.24
C ALA A 59 3.76 -2.22 7.11
N VAL A 60 2.67 -1.46 7.00
CA VAL A 60 2.45 -0.26 7.81
C VAL A 60 2.02 -0.58 9.26
N LEU A 61 1.34 -1.71 9.47
CA LEU A 61 0.65 -2.01 10.72
C LEU A 61 1.58 -2.14 11.94
N PRO A 62 2.78 -2.74 11.82
CA PRO A 62 3.74 -2.80 12.94
C PRO A 62 4.22 -1.44 13.45
N PHE A 63 4.04 -0.35 12.70
CA PHE A 63 4.42 1.00 13.13
C PHE A 63 3.36 1.68 14.02
N TYR A 64 2.13 1.15 14.07
CA TYR A 64 1.06 1.71 14.90
C TYR A 64 0.96 1.04 16.26
N THR A 65 1.25 -0.26 16.33
CA THR A 65 1.21 -0.99 17.59
C THR A 65 2.28 -2.09 17.61
N LYS A 66 2.67 -2.49 18.82
CA LYS A 66 3.65 -3.56 19.07
C LYS A 66 3.06 -4.97 18.92
N THR A 67 1.81 -5.09 18.46
CA THR A 67 1.15 -6.40 18.32
C THR A 67 1.83 -7.24 17.26
N SER A 68 2.12 -8.50 17.59
CA SER A 68 2.68 -9.48 16.67
C SER A 68 1.83 -9.59 15.40
N PRO A 69 2.46 -9.81 14.23
CA PRO A 69 1.75 -10.02 12.98
C PRO A 69 0.90 -11.30 13.09
N GLN A 70 -0.38 -11.14 13.39
CA GLN A 70 -1.35 -12.20 13.17
C GLN A 70 -1.57 -12.36 11.68
N ARG A 71 -1.80 -13.61 11.23
CA ARG A 71 -2.21 -13.90 9.86
C ARG A 71 -3.54 -13.20 9.59
N ARG A 72 -3.55 -12.28 8.62
CA ARG A 72 -4.74 -11.52 8.23
C ARG A 72 -5.24 -12.02 6.89
N GLN A 73 -6.57 -12.10 6.78
CA GLN A 73 -7.23 -12.46 5.53
C GLN A 73 -7.22 -11.25 4.59
N ALA A 74 -6.93 -11.48 3.32
CA ALA A 74 -7.04 -10.47 2.29
C ALA A 74 -8.53 -10.10 2.09
N PRO A 75 -8.82 -8.88 1.60
CA PRO A 75 -10.19 -8.53 1.21
C PRO A 75 -10.69 -9.45 0.07
N PRO A 76 -12.01 -9.58 -0.10
CA PRO A 76 -12.59 -10.28 -1.24
C PRO A 76 -12.00 -9.77 -2.55
N HIS A 77 -11.73 -10.70 -3.48
CA HIS A 77 -11.21 -10.38 -4.81
C HIS A 77 -9.89 -9.59 -4.83
N TRP A 78 -9.04 -9.74 -3.80
CA TRP A 78 -7.76 -9.04 -3.73
C TRP A 78 -6.89 -9.18 -4.99
N SER A 79 -6.82 -10.38 -5.57
CA SER A 79 -6.06 -10.61 -6.81
C SER A 79 -6.60 -9.78 -7.98
N GLN A 80 -7.92 -9.66 -8.11
CA GLN A 80 -8.57 -8.86 -9.15
C GLN A 80 -8.36 -7.36 -8.90
N LEU A 81 -8.44 -6.91 -7.64
CA LEU A 81 -8.11 -5.54 -7.24
C LEU A 81 -6.67 -5.19 -7.62
N VAL A 82 -5.71 -6.04 -7.27
CA VAL A 82 -4.29 -5.82 -7.57
C VAL A 82 -4.04 -5.79 -9.07
N ALA A 83 -4.62 -6.72 -9.83
CA ALA A 83 -4.43 -6.79 -11.28
C ALA A 83 -5.10 -5.63 -12.04
N GLY A 84 -6.29 -5.21 -11.61
CA GLY A 84 -7.07 -4.15 -12.26
C GLY A 84 -6.65 -2.73 -11.87
N HIS A 85 -5.81 -2.57 -10.84
CA HIS A 85 -5.47 -1.24 -10.36
C HIS A 85 -4.50 -0.52 -11.30
N GLU A 86 -4.82 0.71 -11.71
CA GLU A 86 -3.95 1.58 -12.53
C GLU A 86 -2.65 1.98 -11.82
N SER A 87 -1.63 2.41 -12.57
CA SER A 87 -0.37 2.85 -11.95
C SER A 87 -0.58 4.15 -11.17
N ILE A 88 -0.12 4.21 -9.91
CA ILE A 88 -0.07 5.44 -9.10
C ILE A 88 1.38 5.79 -8.81
N VAL A 89 1.74 7.05 -9.00
CA VAL A 89 3.09 7.54 -8.75
C VAL A 89 3.27 7.97 -7.29
N ALA A 90 2.33 8.73 -6.73
CA ALA A 90 2.40 9.28 -5.39
C ALA A 90 1.63 8.41 -4.37
N ILE A 91 2.28 7.34 -3.92
CA ILE A 91 1.68 6.31 -3.07
C ILE A 91 1.95 6.65 -1.60
N ALA A 92 0.89 6.83 -0.83
CA ALA A 92 1.00 6.97 0.63
C ALA A 92 1.34 5.62 1.28
N PHE A 93 2.24 5.64 2.26
CA PHE A 93 2.51 4.53 3.15
C PHE A 93 1.36 4.39 4.16
N SER A 94 0.42 3.54 3.82
CA SER A 94 -0.85 3.33 4.52
C SER A 94 -1.37 1.90 4.23
N ALA A 95 -2.29 1.41 5.06
CA ALA A 95 -2.77 0.03 4.99
C ALA A 95 -3.51 -0.20 3.66
N GLY A 96 -3.27 -1.32 2.99
CA GLY A 96 -3.89 -1.61 1.69
C GLY A 96 -3.17 -1.02 0.47
N ASN A 97 -2.29 -0.02 0.65
CA ASN A 97 -1.41 0.43 -0.44
C ASN A 97 -0.17 -0.46 -0.50
N PHE A 98 0.46 -0.56 -1.67
CA PHE A 98 1.71 -1.30 -1.83
C PHE A 98 2.58 -0.62 -2.89
N PRO A 99 3.92 -0.64 -2.76
CA PRO A 99 4.83 0.12 -3.65
C PRO A 99 4.72 -0.24 -5.14
N GLN A 100 4.33 -1.47 -5.44
CA GLN A 100 4.21 -1.99 -6.80
C GLN A 100 3.05 -1.33 -7.60
N LEU A 101 2.23 -0.49 -6.97
CA LEU A 101 1.32 0.40 -7.68
C LEU A 101 2.07 1.39 -8.60
N MET A 102 3.35 1.66 -8.35
CA MET A 102 4.18 2.52 -9.19
C MET A 102 4.85 1.69 -10.28
N ARG A 103 4.21 1.61 -11.45
CA ARG A 103 4.70 0.80 -12.59
C ARG A 103 5.27 1.65 -13.72
N ASN A 104 4.76 2.87 -13.90
CA ASN A 104 5.13 3.72 -15.04
C ASN A 104 6.32 4.65 -14.74
N PHE A 105 7.51 4.07 -14.54
CA PHE A 105 8.75 4.82 -14.29
C PHE A 105 9.14 5.75 -15.45
N GLN A 106 8.87 5.33 -16.69
CA GLN A 106 9.21 6.11 -17.86
C GLN A 106 8.47 7.45 -17.86
N THR A 107 7.17 7.46 -17.55
CA THR A 107 6.39 8.70 -17.42
C THR A 107 6.99 9.62 -16.37
N ILE A 108 7.49 9.09 -15.24
CA ILE A 108 8.11 9.93 -14.21
C ILE A 108 9.40 10.59 -14.69
N LEU A 109 10.22 9.87 -15.46
CA LEU A 109 11.47 10.41 -16.01
C LEU A 109 11.22 11.43 -17.14
N MET A 110 10.12 11.29 -17.89
CA MET A 110 9.80 12.15 -19.03
C MET A 110 9.01 13.40 -18.65
N HIS A 111 8.29 13.40 -17.53
CA HIS A 111 7.45 14.53 -17.12
C HIS A 111 8.08 15.28 -15.94
N PRO A 112 8.51 16.54 -16.14
CA PRO A 112 9.22 17.30 -15.11
C PRO A 112 8.31 17.77 -13.96
N ASN A 113 6.99 17.85 -14.18
CA ASN A 113 6.06 18.35 -13.19
C ASN A 113 5.43 17.22 -12.37
N LEU A 114 6.06 16.87 -11.25
CA LEU A 114 5.52 15.86 -10.33
C LEU A 114 4.14 16.24 -9.78
N ALA A 115 3.81 17.53 -9.67
CA ALA A 115 2.51 17.94 -9.11
C ALA A 115 1.32 17.44 -9.95
N GLU A 116 1.49 17.24 -11.26
CA GLU A 116 0.49 16.68 -12.16
C GLU A 116 0.30 15.16 -11.97
N MET A 117 1.23 14.48 -11.30
CA MET A 117 1.18 13.05 -11.03
C MET A 117 0.52 12.70 -9.68
N ARG A 118 -0.06 13.69 -9.00
CA ARG A 118 -0.86 13.43 -7.80
C ARG A 118 -2.06 12.55 -8.15
N PRO A 119 -2.53 11.71 -7.23
CA PRO A 119 -3.71 10.90 -7.49
C PRO A 119 -4.92 11.79 -7.74
N THR A 120 -5.76 11.38 -8.66
CA THR A 120 -7.05 12.01 -8.95
C THR A 120 -8.16 11.03 -8.60
N ALA A 121 -9.33 11.56 -8.24
CA ALA A 121 -10.51 10.74 -8.04
C ALA A 121 -10.87 10.04 -9.35
N GLY A 122 -10.81 8.71 -9.34
CA GLY A 122 -11.23 7.86 -10.44
C GLY A 122 -12.58 7.18 -10.17
N HIS A 123 -13.06 6.43 -11.15
CA HIS A 123 -14.28 5.64 -11.00
C HIS A 123 -14.05 4.47 -10.03
N PRO A 124 -15.02 4.16 -9.15
CA PRO A 124 -14.98 2.96 -8.30
C PRO A 124 -14.85 1.68 -9.12
N ALA A 125 -13.99 0.78 -8.67
CA ALA A 125 -13.87 -0.56 -9.24
C ALA A 125 -15.07 -1.41 -8.85
N SER A 126 -15.65 -2.15 -9.79
CA SER A 126 -16.75 -3.08 -9.49
C SER A 126 -16.20 -4.33 -8.79
N VAL A 127 -16.21 -4.34 -7.46
CA VAL A 127 -15.79 -5.49 -6.66
C VAL A 127 -16.95 -5.99 -5.81
N ALA A 128 -17.46 -7.18 -6.16
CA ALA A 128 -18.51 -7.83 -5.40
C ALA A 128 -18.07 -8.04 -3.94
N ASP A 129 -19.02 -7.98 -3.01
CA ASP A 129 -18.84 -8.30 -1.59
C ASP A 129 -17.87 -7.42 -0.80
N LEU A 130 -17.19 -6.44 -1.40
CA LEU A 130 -16.26 -5.55 -0.68
C LEU A 130 -16.97 -4.73 0.40
N LEU A 131 -18.12 -4.13 0.08
CA LEU A 131 -18.89 -3.31 1.03
C LEU A 131 -19.47 -4.17 2.19
N PRO A 132 -20.18 -5.29 1.94
CA PRO A 132 -20.62 -6.19 3.01
C PRO A 132 -19.46 -6.69 3.88
N TRP A 133 -18.30 -6.99 3.28
CA TRP A 133 -17.12 -7.41 4.02
C TRP A 133 -16.57 -6.30 4.92
N ALA A 134 -16.48 -5.06 4.42
CA ALA A 134 -16.02 -3.92 5.22
C ALA A 134 -16.96 -3.66 6.42
N GLU A 135 -18.27 -3.74 6.21
CA GLU A 135 -19.28 -3.64 7.28
C GLU A 135 -19.10 -4.74 8.33
N GLU A 136 -18.88 -5.99 7.91
CA GLU A 136 -18.63 -7.11 8.80
C GLU A 136 -17.33 -6.93 9.62
N VAL A 137 -16.28 -6.38 9.00
CA VAL A 137 -15.04 -6.02 9.70
C VAL A 137 -15.30 -4.92 10.74
N ALA A 138 -16.07 -3.89 10.41
CA ALA A 138 -16.43 -2.84 11.36
C ALA A 138 -17.20 -3.39 12.56
N ARG A 139 -18.15 -4.30 12.35
CA ARG A 139 -18.91 -4.95 13.45
C ARG A 139 -18.00 -5.67 14.45
N LYS A 140 -16.91 -6.28 13.97
CA LYS A 140 -15.94 -7.01 14.81
C LYS A 140 -15.03 -6.10 15.63
N LYS A 141 -14.97 -4.79 15.31
CA LYS A 141 -14.12 -3.78 15.97
C LYS A 141 -12.66 -4.22 16.15
N LYS A 142 -12.12 -4.94 15.16
CA LYS A 142 -10.71 -5.30 15.11
C LYS A 142 -9.96 -4.24 14.31
N PHE A 143 -9.27 -3.34 15.01
CA PHE A 143 -8.69 -2.13 14.41
C PHE A 143 -7.71 -2.37 13.26
N PRO A 144 -6.76 -3.33 13.31
CA PRO A 144 -5.91 -3.61 12.15
C PRO A 144 -6.72 -3.95 10.90
N GLU A 145 -7.76 -4.77 11.05
CA GLU A 145 -8.65 -5.18 9.99
C GLU A 145 -9.52 -4.00 9.51
N MET A 146 -9.95 -3.12 10.40
CA MET A 146 -10.68 -1.89 10.01
C MET A 146 -9.81 -0.94 9.19
N LEU A 147 -8.51 -0.79 9.52
CA LEU A 147 -7.58 -0.03 8.69
C LEU A 147 -7.42 -0.66 7.30
N LEU A 148 -7.38 -2.00 7.23
CA LEU A 148 -7.32 -2.72 5.96
C LEU A 148 -8.62 -2.60 5.16
N ALA A 149 -9.77 -2.59 5.82
CA ALA A 149 -11.05 -2.36 5.16
C ALA A 149 -11.09 -0.96 4.52
N LEU A 150 -10.68 0.07 5.26
CA LEU A 150 -10.56 1.42 4.73
C LEU A 150 -9.53 1.51 3.59
N GLY A 151 -8.41 0.80 3.72
CA GLY A 151 -7.39 0.67 2.69
C GLY A 151 -7.92 0.02 1.40
N ALA A 152 -8.70 -1.05 1.53
CA ALA A 152 -9.31 -1.76 0.40
C ALA A 152 -10.39 -0.92 -0.30
N LEU A 153 -11.25 -0.21 0.46
CA LEU A 153 -12.22 0.74 -0.09
C LEU A 153 -11.51 1.84 -0.89
N ARG A 154 -10.42 2.39 -0.34
CA ARG A 154 -9.60 3.39 -1.02
C ARG A 154 -8.95 2.85 -2.30
N LEU A 155 -8.35 1.66 -2.24
CA LEU A 155 -7.73 1.00 -3.39
C LEU A 155 -8.76 0.73 -4.50
N ALA A 156 -9.98 0.36 -4.11
CA ALA A 156 -11.10 0.17 -5.02
C ALA A 156 -11.78 1.50 -5.45
N ARG A 157 -11.27 2.66 -5.02
CA ARG A 157 -11.81 4.01 -5.28
C ARG A 157 -13.25 4.23 -4.79
N HIS A 158 -13.71 3.42 -3.82
CA HIS A 158 -14.95 3.61 -3.05
C HIS A 158 -14.77 4.69 -1.99
N PHE A 159 -14.51 5.91 -2.46
CA PHE A 159 -14.11 7.04 -1.63
C PHE A 159 -15.23 7.54 -0.71
N ASP A 160 -16.47 7.56 -1.20
CA ASP A 160 -17.64 8.00 -0.44
C ASP A 160 -17.99 6.99 0.64
N GLU A 161 -17.91 5.70 0.32
CA GLU A 161 -18.11 4.62 1.28
C GLU A 161 -16.99 4.60 2.33
N GLY A 162 -15.74 4.84 1.93
CA GLY A 162 -14.62 5.04 2.85
C GLY A 162 -14.84 6.22 3.81
N ALA A 163 -15.39 7.33 3.32
CA ALA A 163 -15.72 8.49 4.16
C ALA A 163 -16.85 8.18 5.15
N LYS A 164 -17.92 7.49 4.71
CA LYS A 164 -19.00 7.01 5.58
C LYS A 164 -18.48 6.02 6.63
N PHE A 165 -17.59 5.11 6.22
CA PHE A 165 -16.93 4.17 7.11
C PHE A 165 -16.17 4.92 8.21
N ILE A 166 -15.35 5.91 7.86
CA ILE A 166 -14.67 6.77 8.82
C ILE A 166 -15.66 7.42 9.78
N GLN A 167 -16.67 8.12 9.26
CA GLN A 167 -17.64 8.84 10.08
C GLN A 167 -18.33 7.95 11.10
N SER A 168 -18.68 6.71 10.72
CA SER A 168 -19.38 5.77 11.59
C SER A 168 -18.51 5.19 12.71
N GLN A 169 -17.20 5.09 12.49
CA GLN A 169 -16.28 4.39 13.40
C GLN A 169 -15.38 5.34 14.21
N ASP A 170 -15.30 6.62 13.83
CA ASP A 170 -14.26 7.53 14.31
C ASP A 170 -14.23 7.71 15.83
N ALA A 171 -15.41 7.79 16.44
CA ALA A 171 -15.56 7.99 17.88
C ALA A 171 -15.04 6.80 18.70
N ASP A 172 -15.03 5.60 18.12
CA ASP A 172 -14.75 4.35 18.81
C ASP A 172 -13.28 3.90 18.72
N ILE A 173 -12.43 4.61 17.96
CA ILE A 173 -11.03 4.18 17.78
C ILE A 173 -10.20 4.45 19.06
N PRO A 174 -9.51 3.43 19.62
CA PRO A 174 -8.66 3.59 20.79
C PRO A 174 -7.52 4.57 20.55
N ALA A 175 -7.02 5.17 21.63
CA ALA A 175 -5.90 6.11 21.59
C ALA A 175 -4.65 5.52 20.90
N ASP A 176 -4.32 4.25 21.19
CA ASP A 176 -3.17 3.56 20.60
C ASP A 176 -3.26 3.42 19.08
N TRP A 177 -4.46 3.32 18.54
CA TRP A 177 -4.71 3.19 17.09
C TRP A 177 -4.99 4.53 16.41
N ARG A 178 -5.14 5.61 17.18
CA ARG A 178 -5.56 6.91 16.68
C ARG A 178 -4.63 7.45 15.61
N ASN A 179 -3.32 7.38 15.83
CA ASN A 179 -2.35 7.87 14.85
C ASN A 179 -2.41 7.09 13.52
N GLY A 180 -2.64 5.78 13.57
CA GLY A 180 -2.81 4.97 12.36
C GLY A 180 -4.12 5.28 11.63
N TRP A 181 -5.20 5.46 12.39
CA TRP A 181 -6.50 5.83 11.84
C TRP A 181 -6.48 7.19 11.14
N GLU A 182 -5.90 8.23 11.77
CA GLU A 182 -5.76 9.54 11.15
C GLU A 182 -4.86 9.51 9.91
N ASN A 183 -3.82 8.66 9.90
CA ASN A 183 -3.00 8.45 8.70
C ASN A 183 -3.82 7.86 7.55
N GLU A 184 -4.74 6.92 7.82
CA GLU A 184 -5.63 6.37 6.79
C GLU A 184 -6.65 7.38 6.29
N LYS A 185 -7.18 8.27 7.16
CA LYS A 185 -8.05 9.39 6.73
C LYS A 185 -7.32 10.31 5.76
N ALA A 186 -6.09 10.69 6.11
CA ALA A 186 -5.25 11.52 5.25
C ALA A 186 -4.92 10.80 3.93
N ALA A 187 -4.63 9.50 3.97
CA ALA A 187 -4.43 8.71 2.75
C ALA A 187 -5.68 8.65 1.87
N LEU A 188 -6.88 8.53 2.45
CA LEU A 188 -8.14 8.60 1.70
C LEU A 188 -8.27 9.93 0.97
N LEU A 189 -8.08 11.06 1.67
CA LEU A 189 -8.12 12.39 1.08
C LEU A 189 -7.06 12.59 -0.01
N TRP A 190 -5.85 12.06 0.20
CA TRP A 190 -4.77 12.11 -0.78
C TRP A 190 -5.17 11.43 -2.09
N HIS A 191 -5.72 10.22 -2.00
CA HIS A 191 -6.16 9.45 -3.17
C HIS A 191 -7.43 10.00 -3.84
N GLN A 192 -8.24 10.77 -3.11
CA GLN A 192 -9.35 11.56 -3.67
C GLN A 192 -8.89 12.81 -4.44
N GLY A 193 -7.59 13.14 -4.43
CA GLY A 193 -7.07 14.39 -5.01
C GLY A 193 -7.14 15.61 -4.08
N ARG A 194 -7.54 15.43 -2.82
CA ARG A 194 -7.59 16.49 -1.79
C ARG A 194 -6.25 16.61 -1.07
N ALA A 195 -5.19 16.79 -1.85
CA ALA A 195 -3.79 16.71 -1.41
C ALA A 195 -3.44 17.66 -0.26
N GLU A 196 -3.92 18.91 -0.31
CA GLU A 196 -3.62 19.91 0.72
C GLU A 196 -4.28 19.58 2.07
N GLU A 197 -5.46 18.97 2.04
CA GLU A 197 -6.17 18.55 3.26
C GLU A 197 -5.49 17.33 3.89
N ALA A 198 -5.09 16.36 3.07
CA ALA A 198 -4.28 15.23 3.51
C ALA A 198 -2.97 15.68 4.17
N ARG A 199 -2.27 16.64 3.54
CA ARG A 199 -1.04 17.21 4.06
C ARG A 199 -1.24 17.87 5.43
N LYS A 200 -2.29 18.69 5.58
CA LYS A 200 -2.62 19.32 6.87
C LYS A 200 -2.80 18.30 7.99
N ILE A 201 -3.46 17.17 7.71
CA ILE A 201 -3.60 16.09 8.70
C ILE A 201 -2.23 15.48 8.99
N TRP A 202 -1.48 15.07 7.96
CA TRP A 202 -0.15 14.48 8.20
C TRP A 202 0.77 15.40 8.98
N ASP A 203 0.73 16.72 8.79
CA ASP A 203 1.56 17.70 9.50
C ASP A 203 1.23 17.80 10.99
N THR A 204 0.02 17.46 11.43
CA THR A 204 -0.36 17.46 12.86
C THR A 204 -0.07 16.15 13.58
N LEU A 205 0.13 15.04 12.85
CA LEU A 205 0.38 13.72 13.43
C LEU A 205 1.75 13.57 14.09
N ALA A 206 1.90 12.54 14.92
CA ALA A 206 3.20 12.18 15.45
C ALA A 206 4.12 11.68 14.32
N ALA A 207 5.41 12.01 14.39
CA ALA A 207 6.40 11.69 13.36
C ALA A 207 6.82 10.20 13.37
N THR A 208 5.87 9.30 13.15
CA THR A 208 6.13 7.87 12.92
C THR A 208 6.69 7.64 11.52
N VAL A 209 7.22 6.44 11.25
CA VAL A 209 7.80 6.12 9.93
C VAL A 209 6.80 6.32 8.78
N PRO A 210 5.55 5.82 8.85
CA PRO A 210 4.56 6.06 7.80
C PRO A 210 4.24 7.56 7.61
N VAL A 211 4.10 8.32 8.71
CA VAL A 211 3.79 9.75 8.64
C VAL A 211 4.95 10.54 8.03
N LEU A 212 6.19 10.26 8.43
CA LEU A 212 7.38 10.89 7.82
C LEU A 212 7.48 10.57 6.33
N PHE A 213 7.23 9.31 5.96
CA PHE A 213 7.18 8.91 4.55
C PHE A 213 6.13 9.74 3.80
N ASN A 214 4.92 9.84 4.34
CA ASN A 214 3.80 10.54 3.71
C ASN A 214 4.00 12.05 3.62
N ARG A 215 4.55 12.70 4.66
CA ARG A 215 4.94 14.12 4.63
C ARG A 215 5.98 14.39 3.54
N GLY A 216 6.99 13.53 3.46
CA GLY A 216 8.06 13.66 2.49
C GLY A 216 7.58 13.46 1.05
N MET A 217 6.71 12.46 0.84
CA MET A 217 6.02 12.24 -0.43
C MET A 217 5.14 13.45 -0.77
N ALA A 218 4.25 13.90 0.12
CA ALA A 218 3.40 15.06 -0.12
C ALA A 218 4.19 16.34 -0.46
N ALA A 219 5.29 16.60 0.25
CA ALA A 219 6.18 17.72 -0.03
C ALA A 219 6.84 17.62 -1.41
N LEU A 220 7.29 16.42 -1.81
CA LEU A 220 7.86 16.17 -3.14
C LEU A 220 6.86 16.52 -4.24
N PHE A 221 5.63 16.01 -4.14
CA PHE A 221 4.55 16.27 -5.10
C PHE A 221 3.99 17.69 -4.98
N ALA A 222 4.39 18.47 -3.97
CA ALA A 222 4.15 19.90 -3.82
C ALA A 222 5.30 20.80 -4.30
N GLY A 223 6.40 20.21 -4.79
CA GLY A 223 7.58 20.97 -5.23
C GLY A 223 8.49 21.44 -4.08
N ASP A 224 8.16 21.13 -2.83
CA ASP A 224 8.99 21.42 -1.66
C ASP A 224 10.05 20.32 -1.47
N ARG A 225 11.10 20.41 -2.28
CA ARG A 225 12.18 19.41 -2.31
C ARG A 225 12.99 19.37 -1.01
N ALA A 226 13.08 20.47 -0.28
CA ALA A 226 13.83 20.52 0.97
C ALA A 226 13.12 19.71 2.06
N ALA A 227 11.82 19.96 2.27
CA ALA A 227 11.01 19.20 3.20
C ALA A 227 10.89 17.73 2.78
N ALA A 228 10.77 17.46 1.47
CA ALA A 228 10.75 16.10 0.93
C ALA A 228 11.98 15.30 1.37
N LYS A 229 13.19 15.85 1.16
CA LYS A 229 14.44 15.18 1.54
C LYS A 229 14.53 14.95 3.04
N GLN A 230 14.25 15.98 3.84
CA GLN A 230 14.30 15.88 5.29
C GLN A 230 13.42 14.74 5.80
N HIS A 231 12.16 14.69 5.38
CA HIS A 231 11.21 13.69 5.87
C HIS A 231 11.45 12.29 5.30
N LEU A 232 11.71 12.16 3.99
CA LEU A 232 11.98 10.86 3.36
C LEU A 232 13.28 10.25 3.87
N SER A 233 14.35 11.02 4.06
CA SER A 233 15.59 10.49 4.65
C SER A 233 15.35 9.94 6.06
N ALA A 234 14.58 10.67 6.89
CA ALA A 234 14.24 10.22 8.23
C ALA A 234 13.39 8.93 8.25
N ALA A 235 12.49 8.76 7.26
CA ALA A 235 11.69 7.54 7.12
C ALA A 235 12.52 6.36 6.59
N VAL A 236 13.28 6.56 5.51
CA VAL A 236 14.05 5.51 4.82
C VAL A 236 15.11 4.87 5.72
N THR A 237 15.77 5.65 6.59
CA THR A 237 16.76 5.12 7.55
C THR A 237 16.13 4.14 8.56
N LYS A 238 14.82 4.19 8.76
CA LYS A 238 14.09 3.31 9.70
C LYS A 238 13.38 2.14 9.00
N LEU A 239 13.36 2.11 7.67
CA LEU A 239 12.74 1.03 6.90
C LEU A 239 13.76 -0.08 6.61
N PRO A 240 13.38 -1.37 6.72
CA PRO A 240 14.24 -2.47 6.33
C PRO A 240 14.68 -2.33 4.88
N THR A 241 15.96 -2.51 4.59
CA THR A 241 16.53 -2.39 3.23
C THR A 241 15.99 -3.43 2.26
N THR A 242 15.33 -4.47 2.75
CA THR A 242 14.66 -5.52 1.97
C THR A 242 13.20 -5.21 1.66
N SER A 243 12.61 -4.16 2.26
CA SER A 243 11.20 -3.80 2.04
C SER A 243 11.04 -3.00 0.75
N ALA A 244 9.98 -3.27 -0.01
CA ALA A 244 9.66 -2.46 -1.19
C ALA A 244 9.39 -0.98 -0.83
N TRP A 245 8.90 -0.70 0.39
CA TRP A 245 8.69 0.66 0.88
C TRP A 245 10.00 1.43 1.05
N HIS A 246 11.09 0.76 1.45
CA HIS A 246 12.41 1.38 1.50
C HIS A 246 12.85 1.82 0.10
N HIS A 247 12.70 0.94 -0.89
CA HIS A 247 13.07 1.23 -2.27
C HIS A 247 12.24 2.36 -2.89
N LEU A 248 10.93 2.39 -2.62
CA LEU A 248 10.07 3.50 -3.04
C LEU A 248 10.50 4.83 -2.40
N GLY A 249 10.80 4.83 -1.10
CA GLY A 249 11.29 6.03 -0.41
C GLY A 249 12.64 6.53 -0.98
N ARG A 250 13.55 5.60 -1.31
CA ARG A 250 14.81 5.91 -1.99
C ARG A 250 14.59 6.50 -3.38
N LEU A 251 13.62 5.99 -4.13
CA LEU A 251 13.26 6.54 -5.42
C LEU A 251 12.72 7.97 -5.30
N TYR A 252 11.82 8.23 -4.35
CA TYR A 252 11.33 9.59 -4.10
C TYR A 252 12.45 10.56 -3.69
N LEU A 253 13.44 10.10 -2.90
CA LEU A 253 14.64 10.89 -2.62
C LEU A 253 15.42 11.22 -3.89
N THR A 254 15.64 10.25 -4.77
CA THR A 254 16.31 10.46 -6.07
C THR A 254 15.55 11.49 -6.91
N LEU A 255 14.22 11.44 -6.96
CA LEU A 255 13.41 12.44 -7.68
C LEU A 255 13.56 13.84 -7.08
N ALA A 256 13.65 13.95 -5.75
CA ALA A 256 13.92 15.21 -5.08
C ALA A 256 15.34 15.76 -5.38
N ASP A 257 16.29 14.90 -5.70
CA ASP A 257 17.66 15.26 -6.11
C ASP A 257 17.76 15.66 -7.58
N LEU A 258 17.05 14.98 -8.47
CA LEU A 258 17.10 15.20 -9.92
C LEU A 258 16.52 16.56 -10.36
N GLY A 259 15.59 17.13 -9.60
CA GLY A 259 15.03 18.46 -9.88
C GLY A 259 15.99 19.64 -9.67
N ARG A 260 17.30 19.44 -9.84
CA ARG A 260 18.38 20.43 -9.68
C ARG A 260 18.82 21.12 -10.98
N ALA A 261 18.11 20.92 -12.09
CA ALA A 261 18.37 21.63 -13.35
C ALA A 261 17.42 22.83 -13.50
#